data_AF-A0A7Y5LGU3-F1
#
_entry.id   AF-A0A7Y5LGU3-F1
#
_cell.length_a   1.000
_cell.length_b   1.000
_cell.length_c   1.000
_cell.angle_alpha   90.00
_cell.angle_beta   90.00
_cell.angle_gamma   90.00
#
_symmetry.space_group_name_H-M   'P 1'
#
loop_
_entity.id
_entity.type
_entity.pdbx_description
1 polymer ?
#
loop_
_entity_poly.entity_id
_entity_poly.type
_entity_poly.pdbx_seq_one_letter_code
_entity_poly.pdbx_strand_id
1 'polypeptide(L)'
;MAVEDQALAQLERQAERAGLFTHTALGQTTCRLNEVESFAYALVDLLLSKQVVSQSEVAAAVEQVRREMSERGEMIGPGLVLRADPPEAATRPATAVNCAERMHICHSVCCKLDFPLTQEEIEAGHVRWDLGRPYHIRHEEHGHCTHRNTETGSCGVYENRPGICRTYTCAHDERIWKDFEKMELNREWLETNLNGCNRPRMLGAVLYQIERAPATPEPNRPEQA
;
A
#
# COMPACT_ATOMS: atom_id res chain seq x y z
N MET A 1 -8.65 -36.40 -2.82
CA MET A 1 -8.51 -36.69 -4.27
C MET A 1 -9.66 -36.11 -5.09
N ALA A 2 -10.84 -36.75 -5.28
CA ALA A 2 -11.86 -36.21 -6.21
C ALA A 2 -12.45 -34.82 -5.83
N VAL A 3 -12.59 -34.53 -4.53
CA VAL A 3 -13.13 -33.24 -4.06
C VAL A 3 -12.10 -32.11 -4.13
N GLU A 4 -10.82 -32.42 -3.90
CA GLU A 4 -9.72 -31.45 -4.02
C GLU A 4 -9.46 -31.07 -5.47
N ASP A 5 -9.50 -32.04 -6.39
CA ASP A 5 -9.39 -31.78 -7.84
C ASP A 5 -10.56 -30.94 -8.34
N GLN A 6 -11.78 -31.18 -7.83
CA GLN A 6 -12.96 -30.38 -8.18
C GLN A 6 -12.86 -28.94 -7.63
N ALA A 7 -12.35 -28.77 -6.40
CA ALA A 7 -12.12 -27.46 -5.81
C ALA A 7 -11.04 -26.66 -6.56
N LEU A 8 -9.94 -27.32 -6.94
CA LEU A 8 -8.86 -26.70 -7.71
C LEU A 8 -9.34 -26.29 -9.11
N ALA A 9 -10.09 -27.14 -9.81
CA ALA A 9 -10.67 -26.81 -11.11
C ALA A 9 -11.72 -25.69 -11.02
N GLN A 10 -12.46 -25.61 -9.91
CA GLN A 10 -13.37 -24.50 -9.65
C GLN A 10 -12.61 -23.18 -9.42
N LEU A 11 -11.52 -23.22 -8.64
CA LEU A 11 -10.67 -22.06 -8.40
C LEU A 11 -10.03 -21.57 -9.70
N GLU A 12 -9.52 -22.47 -10.55
CA GLU A 12 -8.93 -22.14 -11.85
C GLU A 12 -9.94 -21.39 -12.73
N ARG A 13 -11.16 -21.90 -12.87
CA ARG A 13 -12.23 -21.23 -13.63
C ARG A 13 -12.60 -19.86 -13.04
N GLN A 14 -12.62 -19.73 -11.72
CA GLN A 14 -12.90 -18.44 -11.07
C GLN A 14 -11.76 -17.45 -11.30
N ALA A 15 -10.51 -17.90 -11.22
CA ALA A 15 -9.33 -17.08 -11.47
C ALA A 15 -9.27 -16.61 -12.93
N GLU A 16 -9.55 -17.48 -13.89
CA GLU A 16 -9.61 -17.12 -15.32
C GLU A 16 -10.69 -16.05 -15.58
N ARG A 17 -11.91 -16.26 -15.07
CA ARG A 17 -13.02 -15.32 -15.23
C ARG A 17 -12.75 -13.98 -14.54
N ALA A 18 -12.17 -14.01 -13.34
CA ALA A 18 -11.78 -12.81 -12.62
C ALA A 18 -10.65 -12.05 -13.35
N GLY A 19 -9.67 -12.76 -13.90
CA GLY A 19 -8.58 -12.19 -14.69
C GLY A 19 -9.09 -11.52 -15.96
N LEU A 20 -9.95 -12.21 -16.73
CA LEU A 20 -10.59 -11.65 -17.92
C LEU A 20 -11.43 -10.41 -17.59
N PHE A 21 -12.27 -10.49 -16.56
CA PHE A 21 -13.07 -9.35 -16.10
C PHE A 21 -12.17 -8.16 -15.71
N THR A 22 -11.14 -8.40 -14.90
CA THR A 22 -10.22 -7.36 -14.43
C THR A 22 -9.49 -6.71 -15.62
N HIS A 23 -8.98 -7.51 -16.56
CA HIS A 23 -8.31 -7.00 -17.75
C HIS A 23 -9.26 -6.16 -18.62
N THR A 24 -10.49 -6.64 -18.86
CA THR A 24 -11.50 -5.88 -19.60
C THR A 24 -11.87 -4.58 -18.90
N ALA A 25 -12.11 -4.62 -17.58
CA ALA A 25 -12.48 -3.44 -16.80
C ALA A 25 -11.34 -2.41 -16.75
N LEU A 26 -10.09 -2.86 -16.58
CA LEU A 26 -8.91 -1.99 -16.65
C LEU A 26 -8.75 -1.41 -18.06
N GLY A 27 -8.87 -2.23 -19.11
CA GLY A 27 -8.79 -1.77 -20.50
C GLY A 27 -9.84 -0.72 -20.84
N GLN A 28 -11.10 -0.93 -20.44
CA GLN A 28 -12.17 0.07 -20.61
C GLN A 28 -11.89 1.36 -19.83
N THR A 29 -11.36 1.23 -18.61
CA THR A 29 -10.97 2.40 -17.79
C THR A 29 -9.86 3.17 -18.47
N THR A 30 -8.82 2.50 -18.98
CA THR A 30 -7.73 3.12 -19.75
C THR A 30 -8.25 3.84 -21.00
N CYS A 31 -9.17 3.22 -21.77
CA CYS A 31 -9.77 3.89 -22.93
C CYS A 31 -10.51 5.18 -22.53
N ARG A 32 -11.30 5.15 -21.45
CA ARG A 32 -12.02 6.32 -20.95
C ARG A 32 -11.06 7.40 -20.43
N LEU A 33 -9.96 7.01 -19.77
CA LEU A 33 -8.93 7.94 -19.32
C LEU A 33 -8.25 8.63 -20.51
N ASN A 34 -7.90 7.87 -21.56
CA ASN A 34 -7.29 8.43 -22.77
C ASN A 34 -8.23 9.42 -23.48
N GLU A 35 -9.53 9.14 -23.50
CA GLU A 35 -10.53 10.03 -24.07
C GLU A 35 -10.63 11.33 -23.27
N VAL A 36 -10.69 11.25 -21.93
CA VAL A 36 -10.70 12.42 -21.05
C VAL A 36 -9.41 13.23 -21.19
N GLU A 37 -8.25 12.58 -21.25
CA GLU A 37 -6.96 13.22 -21.46
C GLU A 37 -6.92 13.96 -22.81
N SER A 38 -7.42 13.33 -23.87
CA SER A 38 -7.53 13.95 -25.20
C SER A 38 -8.42 15.19 -25.19
N PHE A 39 -9.58 15.13 -24.53
CA PHE A 39 -10.46 16.29 -24.36
C PHE A 39 -9.80 17.41 -23.54
N ALA A 40 -9.08 17.06 -22.47
CA ALA A 40 -8.38 18.03 -21.63
C ALA A 40 -7.28 18.75 -22.41
N TYR A 41 -6.41 18.03 -23.16
CA TYR A 41 -5.39 18.66 -23.99
C TYR A 41 -5.99 19.51 -25.10
N ALA A 42 -7.01 19.01 -25.81
CA ALA A 42 -7.67 19.79 -26.87
C ALA A 42 -8.26 21.10 -26.34
N LEU A 43 -8.83 21.09 -25.12
CA LEU A 43 -9.34 22.31 -24.47
C LEU A 43 -8.20 23.26 -24.09
N VAL A 44 -7.12 22.75 -23.48
CA VAL A 44 -5.94 23.55 -23.12
C VAL A 44 -5.34 24.21 -24.36
N ASP A 45 -5.13 23.45 -25.44
CA ASP A 45 -4.60 23.95 -26.71
C ASP A 45 -5.52 25.01 -27.33
N LEU A 46 -6.84 24.81 -27.27
CA LEU A 46 -7.81 25.79 -27.75
C LEU A 46 -7.72 27.10 -26.95
N LEU A 47 -7.63 27.03 -25.62
CA LEU A 47 -7.52 28.22 -24.76
C LEU A 47 -6.20 28.98 -24.95
N LEU A 48 -5.08 28.24 -25.11
CA LEU A 48 -3.76 28.82 -25.41
C LEU A 48 -3.76 29.47 -26.79
N SER A 49 -4.30 28.81 -27.82
CA SER A 49 -4.36 29.36 -29.19
C SER A 49 -5.23 30.62 -29.30
N LYS A 50 -6.27 30.71 -28.46
CA LYS A 50 -7.12 31.90 -28.32
C LYS A 50 -6.52 32.95 -27.37
N GLN A 51 -5.36 32.69 -26.78
CA GLN A 51 -4.66 33.57 -25.84
C GLN A 51 -5.53 33.96 -24.63
N VAL A 52 -6.46 33.08 -24.23
CA VAL A 52 -7.33 33.29 -23.06
C VAL A 52 -6.57 33.01 -21.77
N VAL A 53 -5.60 32.09 -21.82
CA VAL A 53 -4.69 31.72 -20.74
C VAL A 53 -3.27 31.56 -21.28
N SER A 54 -2.27 31.66 -20.40
CA SER A 54 -0.88 31.37 -20.68
C SER A 54 -0.47 29.96 -20.22
N GLN A 55 0.60 29.43 -20.80
CA GLN A 55 1.15 28.13 -20.41
C GLN A 55 1.55 28.07 -18.92
N SER A 56 2.10 29.16 -18.38
CA SER A 56 2.46 29.26 -16.96
C SER A 56 1.25 29.26 -16.03
N GLU A 57 0.14 29.88 -16.43
CA GLU A 57 -1.09 29.88 -15.63
C GLU A 57 -1.71 28.48 -15.54
N VAL A 58 -1.74 27.75 -16.66
CA VAL A 58 -2.22 26.35 -16.69
C VAL A 58 -1.34 25.47 -15.79
N ALA A 59 -0.01 25.58 -15.89
CA ALA A 59 0.91 24.80 -15.07
C ALA A 59 0.74 25.08 -13.56
N ALA A 60 0.60 26.35 -13.18
CA ALA A 60 0.37 26.73 -11.78
C ALA A 60 -0.97 26.22 -11.25
N ALA A 61 -2.04 26.29 -12.06
CA ALA A 61 -3.35 25.79 -11.70
C ALA A 61 -3.36 24.26 -11.50
N VAL A 62 -2.70 23.51 -12.38
CA VAL A 62 -2.58 22.04 -12.24
C VAL A 62 -1.86 21.67 -10.95
N GLU A 63 -0.76 22.36 -10.61
CA GLU A 63 -0.01 22.08 -9.38
C GLU A 63 -0.83 22.43 -8.12
N GLN A 64 -1.56 23.53 -8.14
CA GLN A 64 -2.48 23.88 -7.06
C GLN A 64 -3.57 22.81 -6.87
N VAL A 65 -4.24 22.39 -7.94
CA VAL A 65 -5.28 21.35 -7.88
C VAL A 65 -4.70 20.04 -7.35
N ARG A 66 -3.51 19.64 -7.81
CA ARG A 66 -2.82 18.45 -7.30
C ARG A 66 -2.58 18.52 -5.79
N ARG A 67 -2.09 19.66 -5.30
CA ARG A 67 -1.87 19.88 -3.87
C ARG A 67 -3.18 19.79 -3.08
N GLU A 68 -4.23 20.47 -3.52
CA GLU A 68 -5.55 20.45 -2.86
C GLU A 68 -6.15 19.03 -2.81
N MET A 69 -6.07 18.28 -3.91
CA MET A 69 -6.53 16.89 -3.96
C MET A 69 -5.73 15.97 -3.02
N SER A 70 -4.41 16.18 -2.92
CA SER A 70 -3.56 15.46 -1.97
C SER A 70 -3.92 15.79 -0.53
N GLU A 71 -4.13 17.06 -0.19
CA GLU A 71 -4.49 17.52 1.16
C GLU A 71 -5.87 16.99 1.61
N ARG A 72 -6.82 16.88 0.68
CA ARG A 72 -8.15 16.29 0.90
C ARG A 72 -8.16 14.76 0.91
N GLY A 73 -7.04 14.11 0.55
CA GLY A 73 -6.96 12.66 0.42
C GLY A 73 -7.80 12.08 -0.73
N GLU A 74 -8.13 12.90 -1.72
CA GLU A 74 -8.98 12.53 -2.87
C GLU A 74 -8.19 11.97 -4.05
N MET A 75 -6.87 11.80 -3.87
CA MET A 75 -6.03 11.05 -4.79
C MET A 75 -6.32 9.55 -4.64
N ILE A 76 -7.44 9.09 -5.23
CA ILE A 76 -7.75 7.67 -5.38
C ILE A 76 -6.91 7.11 -6.53
N GLY A 77 -5.66 6.75 -6.21
CA GLY A 77 -4.79 6.01 -7.11
C GLY A 77 -4.86 4.50 -6.88
N PRO A 78 -4.14 3.68 -7.66
CA PRO A 78 -4.02 2.23 -7.46
C PRO A 78 -3.38 1.80 -6.12
N GLY A 79 -3.23 2.72 -5.16
CA GLY A 79 -2.57 2.48 -3.88
C GLY A 79 -1.06 2.19 -3.99
N LEU A 80 -0.46 2.46 -5.15
CA LEU A 80 0.98 2.32 -5.37
C LEU A 80 1.72 3.39 -4.58
N VAL A 81 2.56 2.97 -3.63
CA VAL A 81 3.41 3.88 -2.85
C VAL A 81 4.86 3.45 -3.06
N LEU A 82 5.60 4.26 -3.81
CA LEU A 82 7.04 4.12 -3.96
C LEU A 82 7.73 5.15 -3.07
N ARG A 83 8.80 4.72 -2.41
CA ARG A 83 9.72 5.64 -1.73
C ARG A 83 10.62 6.26 -2.80
N ALA A 84 10.74 7.59 -2.79
CA ALA A 84 11.77 8.30 -3.54
C ALA A 84 12.82 8.80 -2.55
N ASP A 85 14.04 8.29 -2.68
CA ASP A 85 15.16 8.72 -1.85
C ASP A 85 16.00 9.77 -2.61
N PRO A 86 16.49 10.83 -1.92
CA PRO A 86 17.45 11.73 -2.53
C PRO A 86 18.80 11.00 -2.77
N PRO A 87 19.61 11.39 -3.77
CA PRO A 87 20.86 10.72 -4.10
C PRO A 87 21.82 10.50 -2.91
N GLU A 88 21.82 11.41 -1.94
CA GLU A 88 22.64 11.38 -0.72
C GLU A 88 22.16 10.34 0.31
N ALA A 89 20.97 9.76 0.15
CA ALA A 89 20.51 8.68 1.02
C ALA A 89 21.26 7.37 0.78
N ALA A 90 21.74 7.14 -0.45
CA ALA A 90 22.50 5.94 -0.80
C ALA A 90 23.84 5.85 -0.07
N THR A 91 24.44 7.00 0.27
CA THR A 91 25.76 7.13 0.89
C THR A 91 25.73 7.23 2.41
N ARG A 92 24.54 7.24 3.05
CA ARG A 92 24.46 7.31 4.51
C ARG A 92 25.03 6.04 5.15
N PRO A 93 25.99 6.17 6.10
CA PRO A 93 26.60 5.03 6.74
C PRO A 93 25.55 4.25 7.55
N ALA A 94 25.74 2.93 7.60
CA ALA A 94 24.91 2.10 8.46
C ALA A 94 25.14 2.50 9.92
N THR A 95 24.06 2.79 10.65
CA THR A 95 24.16 3.05 12.08
C THR A 95 24.22 1.72 12.81
N ALA A 96 25.31 1.46 13.52
CA ALA A 96 25.46 0.23 14.28
C ALA A 96 24.65 0.31 15.58
N VAL A 97 23.72 -0.63 15.75
CA VAL A 97 23.00 -0.87 17.01
C VAL A 97 23.44 -2.22 17.53
N ASN A 98 23.66 -2.35 18.85
CA ASN A 98 23.96 -3.63 19.47
C ASN A 98 22.70 -4.49 19.62
N CYS A 99 22.21 -4.97 18.48
CA CYS A 99 20.99 -5.79 18.39
C CYS A 99 21.15 -7.13 19.12
N ALA A 100 22.35 -7.70 19.15
CA ALA A 100 22.61 -9.01 19.77
C ALA A 100 22.30 -8.99 21.27
N GLU A 101 22.75 -7.96 21.98
CA GLU A 101 22.47 -7.80 23.41
C GLU A 101 20.99 -7.54 23.70
N ARG A 102 20.26 -6.91 22.78
CA ARG A 102 18.89 -6.43 23.02
C ARG A 102 17.81 -7.35 22.46
N MET A 103 18.16 -8.38 21.69
CA MET A 103 17.21 -9.21 20.96
C MET A 103 16.21 -9.93 21.87
N HIS A 104 16.67 -10.34 23.06
CA HIS A 104 15.86 -11.03 24.07
C HIS A 104 14.74 -10.16 24.67
N ILE A 105 14.79 -8.84 24.49
CA ILE A 105 13.76 -7.87 24.92
C ILE A 105 13.02 -7.32 23.71
N CYS A 106 13.76 -6.88 22.69
CA CYS A 106 13.22 -6.22 21.51
C CYS A 106 12.44 -7.18 20.60
N HIS A 107 12.82 -8.46 20.53
CA HIS A 107 12.15 -9.45 19.67
C HIS A 107 11.94 -8.96 18.23
N SER A 108 12.93 -8.29 17.64
CA SER A 108 12.88 -7.78 16.26
C SER A 108 11.79 -6.73 16.00
N VAL A 109 11.54 -5.78 16.93
CA VAL A 109 10.53 -4.69 16.73
C VAL A 109 10.71 -3.97 15.39
N CYS A 110 11.94 -3.70 14.96
CA CYS A 110 12.21 -3.02 13.68
C CYS A 110 11.62 -3.76 12.47
N CYS A 111 11.49 -5.09 12.53
CA CYS A 111 10.86 -5.89 11.49
C CYS A 111 9.33 -5.76 11.47
N LYS A 112 8.71 -5.10 12.45
CA LYS A 112 7.26 -4.79 12.45
C LYS A 112 6.94 -3.42 11.86
N LEU A 113 7.96 -2.61 11.56
CA LEU A 113 7.78 -1.28 11.00
C LEU A 113 7.38 -1.38 9.53
N ASP A 114 6.41 -0.58 9.15
CA ASP A 114 5.84 -0.55 7.81
C ASP A 114 6.35 0.66 7.04
N PHE A 115 6.82 0.43 5.81
CA PHE A 115 7.38 1.46 4.94
C PHE A 115 7.34 1.03 3.47
N PRO A 116 7.27 1.99 2.54
CA PRO A 116 7.42 1.73 1.11
C PRO A 116 8.88 1.51 0.71
N LEU A 117 9.06 0.73 -0.35
CA LEU A 117 10.34 0.46 -1.01
C LEU A 117 10.57 1.42 -2.17
N THR A 118 11.85 1.59 -2.52
CA THR A 118 12.28 2.27 -3.75
C THR A 118 12.19 1.34 -4.95
N GLN A 119 12.20 1.90 -6.16
CA GLN A 119 12.20 1.13 -7.39
C GLN A 119 13.43 0.20 -7.45
N GLU A 120 14.60 0.70 -7.09
CA GLU A 120 15.87 -0.04 -7.13
C GLU A 120 15.85 -1.24 -6.16
N GLU A 121 15.25 -1.07 -4.97
CA GLU A 121 15.09 -2.17 -3.99
C GLU A 121 14.15 -3.27 -4.50
N ILE A 122 13.12 -2.89 -5.25
CA ILE A 122 12.15 -3.84 -5.84
C ILE A 122 12.82 -4.61 -6.98
N GLU A 123 13.52 -3.90 -7.86
CA GLU A 123 14.18 -4.48 -9.03
C GLU A 123 15.36 -5.38 -8.65
N ALA A 124 16.12 -5.02 -7.60
CA ALA A 124 17.19 -5.88 -7.07
C ALA A 124 16.67 -7.22 -6.55
N GLY A 125 15.40 -7.31 -6.15
CA GLY A 125 14.72 -8.57 -5.84
C GLY A 125 15.15 -9.26 -4.54
N HIS A 126 16.05 -8.66 -3.75
CA HIS A 126 16.50 -9.19 -2.45
C HIS A 126 15.41 -9.11 -1.38
N VAL A 127 14.51 -8.13 -1.48
CA VAL A 127 13.38 -7.96 -0.57
C VAL A 127 12.05 -8.28 -1.25
N ARG A 128 11.00 -8.37 -0.45
CA ARG A 128 9.67 -8.80 -0.87
C ARG A 128 8.69 -7.76 -0.42
N TRP A 129 7.72 -7.46 -1.27
CA TRP A 129 6.69 -6.48 -1.00
C TRP A 129 5.31 -7.13 -0.90
N ASP A 130 4.40 -6.42 -0.25
CA ASP A 130 3.03 -6.84 0.02
C ASP A 130 2.16 -6.72 -1.24
N LEU A 131 1.60 -7.85 -1.70
CA LEU A 131 0.77 -7.85 -2.90
C LEU A 131 -0.55 -7.08 -2.72
N GLY A 132 -1.06 -7.00 -1.49
CA GLY A 132 -2.26 -6.23 -1.15
C GLY A 132 -1.98 -4.74 -0.89
N ARG A 133 -0.70 -4.37 -0.73
CA ARG A 133 -0.23 -2.99 -0.63
C ARG A 133 1.06 -2.84 -1.44
N PRO A 134 0.94 -2.72 -2.77
CA PRO A 134 2.07 -2.78 -3.68
C PRO A 134 3.24 -1.92 -3.20
N TYR A 135 4.43 -2.52 -3.21
CA TYR A 135 5.71 -1.91 -2.85
C TYR A 135 5.94 -1.56 -1.38
N HIS A 136 4.99 -1.84 -0.48
CA HIS A 136 5.29 -1.88 0.96
C HIS A 136 6.07 -3.13 1.33
N ILE A 137 6.97 -3.05 2.33
CA ILE A 137 7.67 -4.22 2.86
C ILE A 137 6.67 -5.29 3.33
N ARG A 138 6.86 -6.53 2.87
CA ARG A 138 5.93 -7.63 3.18
C ARG A 138 6.09 -8.12 4.61
N HIS A 139 4.97 -8.27 5.30
CA HIS A 139 4.87 -8.88 6.62
C HIS A 139 4.16 -10.24 6.56
N GLU A 140 4.51 -11.12 7.50
CA GLU A 140 3.87 -12.42 7.72
C GLU A 140 2.74 -12.31 8.76
N GLU A 141 2.06 -13.42 9.04
CA GLU A 141 0.92 -13.51 9.97
C GLU A 141 1.18 -12.88 11.35
N HIS A 142 2.41 -12.96 11.86
CA HIS A 142 2.78 -12.39 13.16
C HIS A 142 3.18 -10.90 13.12
N GLY A 143 2.99 -10.23 11.99
CA GLY A 143 3.27 -8.81 11.81
C GLY A 143 4.77 -8.47 11.71
N HIS A 144 5.65 -9.46 11.56
CA HIS A 144 7.07 -9.24 11.25
C HIS A 144 7.32 -9.37 9.76
N CYS A 145 8.32 -8.66 9.25
CA CYS A 145 8.70 -8.76 7.86
C CYS A 145 9.11 -10.19 7.50
N THR A 146 8.83 -10.60 6.26
CA THR A 146 9.10 -11.95 5.74
C THR A 146 10.57 -12.37 5.82
N HIS A 147 11.48 -11.41 6.02
CA HIS A 147 12.92 -11.64 6.11
C HIS A 147 13.43 -11.84 7.53
N ARG A 148 12.56 -11.83 8.54
CA ARG A 148 12.95 -12.13 9.92
C ARG A 148 13.26 -13.63 10.03
N ASN A 149 14.44 -13.95 10.56
CA ASN A 149 14.75 -15.33 10.96
C ASN A 149 13.88 -15.69 12.18
N THR A 150 13.05 -16.74 12.05
CA THR A 150 12.07 -17.11 13.07
C THR A 150 12.70 -17.67 14.34
N GLU A 151 13.84 -18.35 14.22
CA GLU A 151 14.55 -19.00 15.33
C GLU A 151 15.35 -17.98 16.16
N THR A 152 16.08 -17.09 15.49
CA THR A 152 17.03 -16.17 16.13
C THR A 152 16.50 -14.74 16.30
N GLY A 153 15.45 -14.37 15.57
CA GLY A 153 14.96 -12.99 15.49
C GLY A 153 15.89 -12.05 14.71
N SER A 154 16.97 -12.55 14.12
CA SER A 154 17.89 -11.74 13.32
C SER A 154 17.31 -11.41 11.94
N CYS A 155 17.89 -10.40 11.27
CA CYS A 155 17.49 -10.04 9.91
C CYS A 155 18.17 -10.99 8.90
N GLY A 156 17.39 -11.78 8.17
CA GLY A 156 17.90 -12.71 7.15
C GLY A 156 18.43 -12.03 5.89
N VAL A 157 18.14 -10.74 5.69
CA VAL A 157 18.62 -9.93 4.55
C VAL A 157 19.58 -8.83 5.01
N TYR A 158 20.33 -9.03 6.10
CA TYR A 158 21.12 -7.99 6.75
C TYR A 158 22.07 -7.22 5.80
N GLU A 159 22.76 -7.93 4.92
CA GLU A 159 23.69 -7.36 3.92
C GLU A 159 22.95 -6.62 2.79
N ASN A 160 21.75 -7.10 2.43
CA ASN A 160 20.92 -6.55 1.35
C ASN A 160 19.74 -5.74 1.90
N ARG A 161 19.89 -5.16 3.08
CA ARG A 161 18.82 -4.39 3.72
C ARG A 161 18.41 -3.21 2.82
N PRO A 162 17.11 -2.93 2.71
CA PRO A 162 16.63 -1.67 2.16
C PRO A 162 17.35 -0.48 2.80
N GLY A 163 17.55 0.59 2.04
CA GLY A 163 18.20 1.83 2.50
C GLY A 163 17.61 2.36 3.80
N ILE A 164 16.29 2.31 3.94
CA ILE A 164 15.61 2.68 5.20
C ILE A 164 16.03 1.78 6.38
N CYS A 165 16.06 0.46 6.21
CA CYS A 165 16.52 -0.48 7.25
C CYS A 165 18.01 -0.39 7.55
N ARG A 166 18.82 -0.02 6.56
CA ARG A 166 20.27 0.13 6.69
C ARG A 166 20.64 1.38 7.48
N THR A 167 19.92 2.47 7.23
CA THR A 167 20.16 3.78 7.87
C THR A 167 19.41 3.95 9.19
N TYR A 168 18.35 3.18 9.41
CA TYR A 168 17.54 3.23 10.62
C TYR A 168 18.30 2.77 11.87
N THR A 169 18.18 3.55 12.95
CA THR A 169 18.62 3.20 14.30
C THR A 169 17.46 3.30 15.26
N CYS A 170 17.24 2.25 16.05
CA CYS A 170 16.24 2.30 17.12
C CYS A 170 16.77 2.99 18.38
N ALA A 171 18.06 3.32 18.48
CA ALA A 171 18.67 3.84 19.72
C ALA A 171 18.03 5.14 20.25
N HIS A 172 17.49 5.94 19.33
CA HIS A 172 16.81 7.21 19.65
C HIS A 172 15.33 7.19 19.27
N ASP A 173 14.77 6.02 19.01
CA ASP A 173 13.38 5.89 18.61
C ASP A 173 12.48 5.71 19.83
N GLU A 174 11.91 6.83 20.30
CA GLU A 174 11.02 6.89 21.46
C GLU A 174 9.73 6.06 21.28
N ARG A 175 9.38 5.71 20.03
CA ARG A 175 8.27 4.81 19.73
C ARG A 175 8.59 3.38 20.18
N ILE A 176 9.88 3.00 20.17
CA ILE A 176 10.34 1.67 20.54
C ILE A 176 10.85 1.63 21.98
N TRP A 177 11.66 2.61 22.40
CA TRP A 177 12.30 2.62 23.72
C TRP A 177 11.82 3.80 24.55
N LYS A 178 11.41 3.54 25.79
CA LYS A 178 11.27 4.59 26.81
C LYS A 178 12.64 5.01 27.36
N ASP A 179 13.53 4.02 27.51
CA ASP A 179 14.91 4.22 27.94
C ASP A 179 15.79 3.16 27.24
N PHE A 180 16.61 3.58 26.27
CA PHE A 180 17.44 2.68 25.45
C PHE A 180 18.59 2.04 26.24
N GLU A 181 19.14 2.77 27.22
CA GLU A 181 20.26 2.31 28.04
C GLU A 181 19.78 1.29 29.09
N LYS A 182 18.60 1.52 29.67
CA LYS A 182 17.98 0.55 30.60
C LYS A 182 17.25 -0.60 29.92
N MET A 183 17.22 -0.63 28.58
CA MET A 183 16.49 -1.61 27.78
C MET A 183 14.99 -1.64 28.10
N GLU A 184 14.38 -0.49 28.36
CA GLU A 184 12.95 -0.37 28.65
C GLU A 184 12.16 -0.04 27.37
N LEU A 185 11.34 -0.99 26.92
CA LEU A 185 10.49 -0.80 25.74
C LEU A 185 9.28 0.08 26.02
N ASN A 186 8.88 0.84 25.01
CA ASN A 186 7.61 1.56 24.98
C ASN A 186 6.44 0.63 24.64
N ARG A 187 6.10 -0.27 25.57
CA ARG A 187 5.05 -1.29 25.38
C ARG A 187 3.69 -0.71 24.98
N GLU A 188 3.31 0.41 25.59
CA GLU A 188 2.06 1.12 25.30
C GLU A 188 1.96 1.52 23.82
N TRP A 189 3.03 2.11 23.27
CA TRP A 189 3.06 2.49 21.87
C TRP A 189 3.07 1.27 20.95
N LEU A 190 3.90 0.27 21.26
CA LEU A 190 4.05 -0.95 20.47
C LEU A 190 2.74 -1.72 20.38
N GLU A 191 2.02 -1.88 21.49
CA GLU A 191 0.77 -2.61 21.53
C GLU A 191 -0.35 -1.88 20.78
N THR A 192 -0.35 -0.55 20.83
CA THR A 192 -1.36 0.28 20.15
C THR A 192 -1.12 0.32 18.63
N ASN A 193 0.14 0.37 18.19
CA ASN A 193 0.47 0.70 16.80
C ASN A 193 0.96 -0.51 15.97
N LEU A 194 1.50 -1.56 16.60
CA LEU A 194 2.16 -2.69 15.92
C LEU A 194 1.49 -4.06 16.13
N ASN A 195 0.47 -4.20 16.98
CA ASN A 195 -0.21 -5.49 17.21
C ASN A 195 -1.22 -5.91 16.11
N GLY A 196 -1.31 -5.15 15.02
CA GLY A 196 -2.27 -5.41 13.94
C GLY A 196 -1.83 -6.51 12.97
N CYS A 197 -2.07 -7.79 13.30
CA CYS A 197 -1.82 -8.96 12.44
C CYS A 197 -2.81 -9.14 11.26
N ASN A 198 -3.57 -8.11 10.87
CA ASN A 198 -4.58 -8.23 9.80
C ASN A 198 -4.41 -7.11 8.77
N ARG A 199 -3.62 -7.39 7.72
CA ARG A 199 -3.57 -6.60 6.48
C ARG A 199 -3.44 -7.60 5.32
N PRO A 200 -4.31 -7.53 4.30
CA PRO A 200 -4.74 -6.29 3.66
C PRO A 200 -6.01 -5.68 4.26
N ARG A 201 -5.96 -4.37 4.51
CA ARG A 201 -7.16 -3.55 4.71
C ARG A 201 -7.52 -2.95 3.36
N MET A 202 -8.80 -3.02 2.99
CA MET A 202 -9.32 -2.27 1.86
C MET A 202 -9.13 -0.78 2.14
N LEU A 203 -8.18 -0.14 1.46
CA LEU A 203 -7.95 1.29 1.55
C LEU A 203 -9.03 1.99 0.75
N GLY A 204 -10.11 2.40 1.43
CA GLY A 204 -11.14 3.29 0.87
C GLY A 204 -11.78 2.78 -0.42
N ALA A 205 -12.57 1.71 -0.35
CA ALA A 205 -13.53 1.45 -1.43
C ALA A 205 -14.72 2.39 -1.27
N VAL A 206 -15.03 3.16 -2.32
CA VAL A 206 -16.36 3.75 -2.46
C VAL A 206 -17.33 2.59 -2.65
N LEU A 207 -18.02 2.21 -1.57
CA LEU A 207 -19.08 1.23 -1.61
C LEU A 207 -20.23 1.83 -2.40
N TYR A 208 -20.49 1.31 -3.60
CA TYR A 208 -21.73 1.61 -4.31
C TYR A 208 -22.89 0.95 -3.55
N GLN A 209 -23.68 1.75 -2.84
CA GLN A 209 -24.93 1.26 -2.25
C GLN A 209 -25.93 1.02 -3.38
N ILE A 210 -26.26 -0.24 -3.63
CA ILE A 210 -27.42 -0.57 -4.45
C ILE A 210 -28.64 -0.17 -3.62
N GLU A 211 -29.33 0.89 -4.01
CA GLU A 211 -30.65 1.20 -3.44
C GLU A 211 -31.55 -0.03 -3.65
N ARG A 212 -32.04 -0.60 -2.54
CA ARG A 212 -33.08 -1.62 -2.59
C ARG A 212 -34.28 -1.00 -3.31
N ALA A 213 -34.69 -1.58 -4.44
CA ALA A 213 -35.98 -1.27 -5.02
C ALA A 213 -37.05 -1.42 -3.93
N PRO A 214 -38.00 -0.47 -3.80
CA PRO A 214 -39.08 -0.60 -2.83
C PRO A 214 -39.80 -1.92 -3.10
N ALA A 215 -40.03 -2.69 -2.03
CA ALA A 215 -40.75 -3.94 -2.12
C ALA A 215 -42.07 -3.70 -2.87
N THR A 216 -42.24 -4.38 -4.00
CA THR A 216 -43.53 -4.40 -4.70
C THR A 216 -44.58 -4.89 -3.70
N PRO A 217 -45.68 -4.16 -3.46
CA PRO A 217 -46.73 -4.62 -2.58
C PRO A 217 -47.24 -5.98 -3.09
N GLU A 218 -47.31 -6.96 -2.19
CA GLU A 218 -47.84 -8.29 -2.51
C GLU A 218 -49.21 -8.15 -3.16
N PRO A 219 -49.48 -8.84 -4.28
CA PRO A 219 -50.82 -8.85 -4.87
C PRO A 219 -51.79 -9.50 -3.87
N ASN A 220 -52.85 -8.76 -3.54
CA ASN A 220 -53.95 -9.17 -2.67
C ASN A 220 -54.34 -10.62 -2.96
N ARG A 221 -54.11 -11.50 -1.98
CA ARG A 221 -54.60 -12.88 -2.01
C ARG A 221 -56.13 -12.82 -1.84
N PRO A 222 -56.94 -13.33 -2.79
CA PRO A 222 -58.38 -13.30 -2.62
C PRO A 222 -58.80 -14.15 -1.41
N GLU A 223 -59.64 -13.56 -0.55
CA GLU A 223 -60.32 -14.27 0.53
C GLU A 223 -61.06 -15.47 -0.03
N GLN A 224 -60.75 -16.65 0.51
CA GLN A 224 -61.45 -17.89 0.17
C GLN A 224 -62.84 -17.82 0.79
N ALA A 225 -63.86 -17.83 -0.06
CA ALA A 225 -65.25 -18.16 0.28
C ALA A 225 -65.46 -19.68 0.25
#